data_AF-A0A5K0X0A6-F1
#
_entry.id   AF-A0A5K0X0A6-F1
#
_cell.length_a   1.000
_cell.length_b   1.000
_cell.length_c   1.000
_cell.angle_alpha   90.00
_cell.angle_beta   90.00
_cell.angle_gamma   90.00
#
_symmetry.space_group_name_H-M   'P 1'
#
loop_
_entity.id
_entity.type
_entity.pdbx_description
1 polymer ?
#
loop_
_entity_poly.entity_id
_entity_poly.type
_entity_poly.pdbx_seq_one_letter_code
_entity_poly.pdbx_strand_id
1 'polypeptide(L)' 'MRIFTSSSMTRLMATIHLLLFLLLSASMAIGLEVRYYSETCPQAESTVRKVMERAMRKEARSGASVMRLQFHDCFVN' A
#
# COMPACT_ATOMS: atom_id res chain seq x y z
N MET A 1 -35.68 23.93 22.71
CA MET A 1 -34.25 24.09 22.38
C MET A 1 -33.43 22.92 22.96
N ARG A 2 -33.56 21.69 22.41
CA ARG A 2 -32.74 20.52 22.82
C ARG A 2 -32.36 19.60 21.64
N ILE A 3 -32.81 19.89 20.42
CA ILE A 3 -32.59 19.03 19.25
C ILE A 3 -31.28 19.39 18.52
N PHE A 4 -30.88 20.67 18.51
CA PHE A 4 -29.71 21.16 17.77
C PHE A 4 -28.36 20.69 18.38
N THR A 5 -28.31 20.50 19.71
CA THR A 5 -27.11 20.04 20.43
C THR A 5 -26.83 18.55 20.22
N SER A 6 -27.87 17.72 20.03
CA SER A 6 -27.74 16.28 19.79
C SER A 6 -27.17 15.98 18.40
N SER A 7 -27.71 16.63 17.35
CA SER A 7 -27.26 16.42 15.96
C SER A 7 -25.88 17.03 15.66
N SER A 8 -25.47 18.07 16.40
CA SER A 8 -24.13 18.64 16.28
C SER A 8 -23.08 17.78 16.99
N MET A 9 -23.46 17.20 18.13
CA MET A 9 -22.58 16.36 18.93
C MET A 9 -22.36 14.97 18.32
N THR A 10 -23.38 14.38 17.68
CA THR A 10 -23.21 13.13 16.92
C THR A 10 -22.31 13.30 15.70
N ARG A 11 -22.40 14.43 14.98
CA ARG A 11 -21.48 14.75 13.87
C ARG A 11 -20.05 14.88 14.36
N LEU A 12 -19.84 15.59 15.47
CA LEU A 12 -18.50 15.74 16.07
C LEU A 12 -17.90 14.37 16.45
N MET A 13 -18.68 13.51 17.12
CA MET A 13 -18.22 12.18 17.49
C MET A 13 -17.94 11.29 16.27
N ALA A 14 -18.77 11.37 15.23
CA ALA A 14 -18.53 10.66 13.98
C ALA A 14 -17.25 11.14 13.27
N THR A 15 -17.00 12.46 13.24
CA THR A 15 -15.75 13.00 12.68
C THR A 15 -14.53 12.57 13.49
N ILE A 16 -14.62 12.52 14.82
CA ILE A 16 -13.53 12.07 15.68
C ILE A 16 -13.23 10.59 15.43
N HIS A 17 -14.26 9.73 15.34
CA HIS A 17 -14.08 8.32 15.00
C HIS A 17 -13.48 8.12 13.62
N LEU A 18 -13.93 8.89 12.62
CA LEU A 18 -13.39 8.83 11.27
C LEU A 18 -11.92 9.26 11.22
N LEU A 19 -11.55 10.33 11.93
CA LEU A 19 -10.16 10.79 12.04
C LEU A 19 -9.29 9.77 12.78
N LEU A 20 -9.79 9.20 13.88
CA LEU A 20 -9.09 8.16 14.63
C LEU A 20 -8.86 6.90 13.79
N PHE A 21 -9.87 6.48 13.01
CA PHE A 21 -9.74 5.38 12.07
C PHE A 21 -8.70 5.66 10.97
N LEU A 22 -8.70 6.88 10.41
CA LEU A 22 -7.71 7.31 9.42
C LEU A 22 -6.28 7.26 9.99
N LEU A 23 -6.10 7.76 11.22
CA LEU A 23 -4.80 7.75 11.91
C LEU A 23 -4.32 6.33 12.22
N LEU A 24 -5.22 5.44 12.65
CA LEU A 24 -4.89 4.03 12.90
C LEU A 24 -4.57 3.24 11.63
N SER A 25 -5.16 3.62 10.49
CA SER A 25 -4.90 2.98 9.20
C SER A 25 -3.57 3.39 8.56
N ALA A 26 -2.87 4.37 9.13
CA ALA A 26 -1.56 4.78 8.66
C ALA A 26 -0.50 3.75 9.07
N SER A 27 -0.43 2.63 8.34
CA SER A 27 0.68 1.71 8.42
C SER A 27 1.92 2.38 7.82
N MET A 28 2.82 2.83 8.69
CA MET A 28 4.12 3.32 8.24
C MET A 28 5.03 2.13 7.97
N ALA A 29 5.44 1.95 6.73
CA ALA A 29 6.45 0.96 6.38
C ALA A 29 7.83 1.52 6.78
N ILE A 30 8.25 1.27 8.01
CA ILE A 30 9.49 1.81 8.59
C ILE A 30 10.68 1.25 7.79
N GLY A 31 11.54 2.14 7.28
CA GLY A 31 12.75 1.76 6.55
C GLY A 31 12.57 1.48 5.05
N LEU A 32 11.39 1.72 4.48
CA LEU A 32 11.21 1.71 3.02
C LEU A 32 11.33 3.11 2.44
N GLU A 33 12.10 3.21 1.35
CA GLU A 33 12.32 4.45 0.61
C GLU A 33 12.17 4.19 -0.90
N VAL A 34 11.53 5.13 -1.60
CA VAL A 34 11.48 5.10 -3.06
C VAL A 34 12.89 5.30 -3.60
N ARG A 35 13.34 4.42 -4.51
CA ARG A 35 14.72 4.39 -5.03
C ARG A 35 15.79 4.08 -3.99
N TYR A 36 15.47 3.25 -3.00
CA TYR A 36 16.42 2.74 -2.00
C TYR A 36 17.76 2.26 -2.60
N TYR A 37 17.75 1.62 -3.78
CA TYR A 37 18.95 1.10 -4.45
C TYR A 37 19.67 2.10 -5.36
N SER A 38 19.29 3.38 -5.35
CA SER A 38 19.83 4.36 -6.32
C SER A 38 21.35 4.52 -6.28
N GLU A 39 21.96 4.45 -5.10
CA GLU A 39 23.42 4.57 -4.92
C GLU A 39 24.15 3.23 -5.04
N THR A 40 23.54 2.15 -4.55
CA THR A 40 24.20 0.83 -4.46
C THR A 40 24.02 -0.03 -5.72
N CYS A 41 22.85 0.04 -6.34
CA CYS A 41 22.53 -0.67 -7.58
C CYS A 41 21.52 0.16 -8.42
N PRO A 42 22.01 1.18 -9.14
CA PRO A 42 21.13 2.14 -9.85
C PRO A 42 20.25 1.48 -10.92
N GLN A 43 20.64 0.30 -11.41
CA GLN A 43 19.93 -0.43 -12.45
C GLN A 43 18.99 -1.51 -11.91
N ALA A 44 18.81 -1.63 -10.59
CA ALA A 44 17.98 -2.67 -10.00
C ALA A 44 16.54 -2.63 -10.54
N GLU A 45 15.86 -1.49 -10.42
CA GLU A 45 14.47 -1.32 -10.86
C GLU A 45 14.32 -1.50 -12.38
N SER A 46 15.27 -0.96 -13.17
CA SER A 46 15.24 -1.04 -14.63
C SER A 46 15.46 -2.48 -15.13
N THR A 47 16.34 -3.23 -14.46
CA THR A 47 16.65 -4.63 -14.78
C THR A 47 15.45 -5.52 -14.47
N VAL A 48 14.88 -5.41 -13.27
CA VAL A 48 13.68 -6.16 -12.88
C VAL A 48 12.53 -5.90 -13.87
N ARG A 49 12.29 -4.63 -14.23
CA ARG A 49 11.27 -4.26 -15.21
C ARG A 49 11.49 -4.96 -16.56
N LYS A 50 12.70 -4.89 -17.12
CA LYS A 50 13.03 -5.51 -18.43
C LYS A 50 12.82 -7.02 -18.41
N VAL A 51 13.20 -7.69 -17.33
CA VAL A 51 13.01 -9.14 -17.17
C VAL A 51 11.52 -9.49 -17.10
N MET A 52 10.75 -8.76 -16.29
CA MET A 52 9.32 -8.97 -16.16
C MET A 52 8.58 -8.71 -17.47
N GLU A 53 8.91 -7.64 -18.20
CA GLU A 53 8.35 -7.39 -19.53
C GLU A 53 8.63 -8.54 -20.51
N ARG A 54 9.86 -9.08 -20.51
CA ARG A 54 10.20 -10.24 -21.35
C ARG A 54 9.39 -11.48 -20.94
N ALA A 55 9.24 -11.72 -19.64
CA ALA A 55 8.47 -12.84 -19.12
C ALA A 55 6.98 -12.72 -19.50
N MET A 56 6.39 -11.54 -19.37
CA MET A 56 5.00 -11.29 -19.75
C MET A 56 4.77 -11.37 -21.26
N ARG A 57 5.73 -10.92 -22.08
CA ARG A 57 5.66 -11.11 -23.54
C ARG A 57 5.68 -12.58 -23.95
N LYS A 58 6.38 -13.43 -23.19
CA LYS A 58 6.39 -14.87 -23.40
C LYS A 58 5.09 -15.51 -22.90
N GLU A 59 4.66 -15.15 -21.69
CA GLU A 59 3.48 -15.68 -21.02
C GLU A 59 2.85 -14.58 -20.17
N ALA A 60 1.71 -14.02 -20.61
CA ALA A 60 1.07 -12.90 -19.93
C ALA A 60 0.71 -13.19 -18.46
N ARG A 61 0.40 -14.46 -18.14
CA ARG A 61 0.09 -14.92 -16.79
C ARG A 61 1.25 -14.74 -15.80
N SER A 62 2.49 -14.63 -16.27
CA SER A 62 3.70 -14.50 -15.43
C SER A 62 3.61 -13.33 -14.44
N GLY A 63 3.03 -12.20 -14.85
CA GLY A 63 2.85 -11.04 -13.95
C GLY A 63 1.93 -11.36 -12.77
N ALA A 64 0.81 -12.05 -13.03
CA ALA A 64 -0.12 -12.49 -11.99
C ALA A 64 0.51 -13.54 -11.06
N SER A 65 1.34 -14.44 -11.59
CA SER A 65 2.05 -15.44 -10.80
C SER A 65 3.03 -14.80 -9.80
N VAL A 66 3.83 -13.81 -10.24
CA VAL A 66 4.78 -13.10 -9.35
C VAL A 66 4.04 -12.27 -8.30
N MET A 67 2.95 -11.60 -8.69
CA MET A 67 2.13 -10.86 -7.74
C MET A 67 1.55 -11.79 -6.66
N ARG A 68 1.04 -12.96 -7.05
CA ARG A 68 0.53 -13.96 -6.10
C ARG A 68 1.64 -14.46 -5.16
N LEU A 69 2.86 -14.67 -5.68
CA LEU A 69 4.00 -15.08 -4.86
C LEU A 69 4.33 -14.01 -3.81
N GLN A 70 4.43 -12.74 -4.20
CA GLN A 70 4.64 -11.63 -3.26
C GLN A 70 3.58 -11.60 -2.16
N PHE A 71 2.30 -11.75 -2.53
CA PHE A 71 1.22 -11.81 -1.55
C PHE A 71 1.34 -13.02 -0.63
N HIS A 72 1.69 -14.18 -1.16
CA HIS A 72 1.86 -15.41 -0.37
C HIS A 72 2.98 -15.25 0.65
N ASP A 73 4.13 -14.72 0.25
CA ASP A 73 5.28 -14.51 1.14
C ASP A 73 4.98 -13.48 2.26
N CYS A 74 4.17 -12.46 1.96
CA CYS A 74 3.79 -11.46 2.96
C CYS A 74 2.71 -11.94 3.94
N PHE A 75 1.80 -12.82 3.51
CA PHE A 75 0.66 -13.26 4.33
C PHE A 75 0.90 -14.57 5.07
N VAL A 76 1.81 -15.42 4.59
CA VAL A 76 2.11 -16.74 5.15
C VAL A 76 3.57 -16.79 5.62
N ASN A 77 3.89 -15.95 6.60
CA ASN A 77 5.17 -15.96 7.30
C ASN A 77 4.97 -16.10 8.80
#